data_AF-A0A1G0U6F3-F1
#
_entry.id   AF-A0A1G0U6F3-F1
#
_cell.length_a   1.000
_cell.length_b   1.000
_cell.length_c   1.000
_cell.angle_alpha   90.00
_cell.angle_beta   90.00
_cell.angle_gamma   90.00
#
_symmetry.space_group_name_H-M   'P 1'
#
loop_
_entity.id
_entity.type
_entity.pdbx_description
1 polymer ?
#
loop_
_entity_poly.entity_id
_entity_poly.type
_entity_poly.pdbx_seq_one_letter_code
_entity_poly.pdbx_strand_id
1 'polypeptide(L)'
;MNKKIVKSGVKFLLRHKLQSFFMIFGVMIGVIFLCLTFAVGSSTEKQIMDKMKSFFSSNNIFIMAGKGIQRGGPRSEGQVTTLKLDDMEAVLNSVPGVIRYDPMQTLSPCEVIYGNVNISTTIQGRSVEGEVVWNRTVTSGEFFTKEDIKGVAKVALVGSKIVKQLFGEANPIGEQVRVGNVLFTVKGVLEEKGTDPHGNDLDMEVIVPITTMMSRLKNVDYITAAKLEVDETKMAEIAEKIKTVLRERHSLNADVSEDFSVMTPVQAQEMIQKMKKIFTLYLPMISGVILLLGGIIISILMLISVSKRVSEIGLRKAVGASPKDIMLQFVFESVLISLIGGILGLLLGLIGTWAIITKLGYIFYVPWQPIVLGVLLPVIVGILAGIIPARKAANLDPVKSLA
;
A
#
# COMPACT_ATOMS: atom_id res chain seq x y z
N MET A 1 0.27 45.93 23.64
CA MET A 1 -0.48 45.67 22.38
C MET A 1 -1.02 44.23 22.30
N ASN A 2 -0.18 43.20 22.51
CA ASN A 2 -0.55 41.77 22.32
C ASN A 2 -1.76 41.25 23.12
N LYS A 3 -1.91 41.57 24.41
CA LYS A 3 -3.05 41.06 25.23
C LYS A 3 -4.42 41.57 24.77
N LYS A 4 -4.51 42.79 24.20
CA LYS A 4 -5.79 43.36 23.72
C LYS A 4 -6.26 42.72 22.41
N ILE A 5 -5.32 42.38 21.51
CA ILE A 5 -5.60 41.73 20.22
C ILE A 5 -6.15 40.31 20.46
N VAL A 6 -5.51 39.53 21.33
CA VAL A 6 -5.95 38.18 21.71
C VAL A 6 -7.35 38.21 22.34
N LYS A 7 -7.58 39.11 23.30
CA LYS A 7 -8.87 39.22 24.01
C LYS A 7 -10.02 39.67 23.10
N SER A 8 -9.71 40.48 22.07
CA SER A 8 -10.67 40.93 21.05
C SER A 8 -11.06 39.80 20.10
N GLY A 9 -10.08 39.02 19.61
CA GLY A 9 -10.33 37.87 18.73
C GLY A 9 -11.17 36.78 19.38
N VAL A 10 -10.89 36.43 20.63
CA VAL A 10 -11.67 35.41 21.38
C VAL A 10 -13.11 35.86 21.63
N LYS A 11 -13.34 37.14 21.99
CA LYS A 11 -14.70 37.69 22.17
C LYS A 11 -15.51 37.69 20.87
N PHE A 12 -14.86 37.78 19.71
CA PHE A 12 -15.53 37.77 18.42
C PHE A 12 -16.04 36.38 18.01
N LEU A 13 -15.22 35.33 18.21
CA LEU A 13 -15.61 33.93 17.94
C LEU A 13 -16.91 33.54 18.67
N LEU A 14 -17.08 34.07 19.89
CA LEU A 14 -18.24 33.80 20.74
C LEU A 14 -19.51 34.55 20.31
N ARG A 15 -19.41 35.64 19.53
CA ARG A 15 -20.53 36.49 19.12
C ARG A 15 -21.13 36.07 17.77
N HIS A 16 -20.35 35.50 16.85
CA HIS A 16 -20.82 34.94 15.57
C HIS A 16 -20.54 33.43 15.48
N LYS A 17 -21.22 32.66 16.34
CA LYS A 17 -21.00 31.23 16.54
C LYS A 17 -21.15 30.40 15.26
N LEU A 18 -22.16 30.69 14.43
CA LEU A 18 -22.42 29.92 13.20
C LEU A 18 -21.35 30.13 12.12
N GLN A 19 -20.90 31.37 11.91
CA GLN A 19 -19.85 31.66 10.93
C GLN A 19 -18.50 31.10 11.38
N SER A 20 -18.16 31.29 12.66
CA SER A 20 -16.94 30.73 13.24
C SER A 20 -16.94 29.20 13.17
N PHE A 21 -18.08 28.57 13.43
CA PHE A 21 -18.26 27.13 13.26
C PHE A 21 -17.96 26.68 11.83
N PHE A 22 -18.56 27.29 10.80
CA PHE A 22 -18.29 26.90 9.40
C PHE A 22 -16.84 27.15 8.97
N MET A 23 -16.20 28.23 9.44
CA MET A 23 -14.79 28.50 9.15
C MET A 23 -13.86 27.46 9.79
N ILE A 24 -14.10 27.12 11.06
CA ILE A 24 -13.36 26.07 11.76
C ILE A 24 -13.59 24.72 11.08
N PHE A 25 -14.84 24.40 10.72
CA PHE A 25 -15.22 23.14 10.10
C PHE A 25 -14.54 22.91 8.75
N GLY A 26 -14.42 23.96 7.91
CA GLY A 26 -13.74 23.86 6.62
C GLY A 26 -12.27 23.47 6.73
N VAL A 27 -11.53 24.07 7.68
CA VAL A 27 -10.12 23.72 7.94
C VAL A 27 -10.02 22.36 8.62
N MET A 28 -10.93 22.08 9.56
CA MET A 28 -10.98 20.81 10.29
C MET A 28 -11.12 19.63 9.34
N ILE A 29 -12.03 19.69 8.35
CA ILE A 29 -12.17 18.62 7.34
C ILE A 29 -10.89 18.44 6.54
N GLY A 30 -10.26 19.54 6.09
CA GLY A 30 -9.01 19.47 5.33
C GLY A 30 -7.89 18.78 6.12
N VAL A 31 -7.77 19.07 7.41
CA VAL A 31 -6.76 18.45 8.28
C VAL A 31 -7.11 17.00 8.62
N ILE A 32 -8.39 16.68 8.85
CA ILE A 32 -8.84 15.28 9.03
C ILE A 32 -8.44 14.44 7.80
N PHE A 33 -8.73 14.94 6.60
CA PHE A 33 -8.41 14.23 5.36
C PHE A 33 -6.89 14.11 5.16
N LEU A 34 -6.13 15.14 5.50
CA LEU A 34 -4.66 15.11 5.53
C LEU A 34 -4.13 14.01 6.45
N CYS A 35 -4.65 13.92 7.68
CA CYS A 35 -4.26 12.88 8.63
C CYS A 35 -4.62 11.49 8.11
N LEU A 36 -5.86 11.29 7.64
CA LEU A 36 -6.33 10.00 7.12
C LEU A 36 -5.47 9.53 5.95
N THR A 37 -5.28 10.38 4.94
CA THR A 37 -4.51 10.02 3.74
C THR A 37 -3.06 9.69 4.06
N PHE A 38 -2.40 10.44 4.94
CA PHE A 38 -1.04 10.13 5.35
C PHE A 38 -0.95 8.87 6.22
N ALA A 39 -1.80 8.74 7.23
CA ALA A 39 -1.70 7.63 8.17
C ALA A 39 -2.08 6.30 7.52
N VAL A 40 -3.13 6.28 6.69
CA VAL A 40 -3.49 5.12 5.87
C VAL A 40 -2.39 4.85 4.84
N GLY A 41 -1.90 5.89 4.15
CA GLY A 41 -0.86 5.74 3.12
C GLY A 41 0.44 5.17 3.68
N SER A 42 0.92 5.70 4.81
CA SER A 42 2.15 5.22 5.46
C SER A 42 2.00 3.87 6.17
N SER A 43 0.84 3.57 6.76
CA SER A 43 0.55 2.25 7.32
C SER A 43 0.49 1.18 6.23
N THR A 44 -0.08 1.52 5.07
CA THR A 44 -0.15 0.65 3.90
C THR A 44 1.23 0.49 3.26
N GLU A 45 1.97 1.59 3.08
CA GLU A 45 3.35 1.59 2.59
C GLU A 45 4.22 0.66 3.43
N LYS A 46 4.20 0.81 4.76
CA LYS A 46 5.02 0.01 5.67
C LYS A 46 4.69 -1.48 5.55
N GLN A 47 3.41 -1.85 5.54
CA GLN A 47 3.00 -3.24 5.38
C GLN A 47 3.40 -3.83 4.04
N ILE A 48 3.19 -3.09 2.94
CA ILE A 48 3.60 -3.53 1.60
C ILE A 48 5.13 -3.69 1.57
N MET A 49 5.87 -2.75 2.14
CA MET A 49 7.34 -2.81 2.20
C MET A 49 7.83 -4.01 3.01
N ASP A 50 7.26 -4.26 4.19
CA ASP A 50 7.65 -5.37 5.06
C ASP A 50 7.33 -6.71 4.40
N LYS A 51 6.13 -6.85 3.81
CA LYS A 51 5.75 -8.04 3.03
C LYS A 51 6.63 -8.23 1.81
N MET A 52 6.92 -7.17 1.05
CA MET A 52 7.79 -7.26 -0.13
C MET A 52 9.23 -7.62 0.25
N LYS A 53 9.78 -7.07 1.34
CA LYS A 53 11.10 -7.47 1.85
C LYS A 53 11.16 -8.95 2.24
N SER A 54 10.10 -9.46 2.89
CA SER A 54 10.04 -10.90 3.21
C SER A 54 9.93 -11.80 1.97
N PHE A 55 9.35 -11.30 0.89
CA PHE A 55 9.13 -12.05 -0.34
C PHE A 55 10.36 -12.02 -1.27
N PHE A 56 10.92 -10.82 -1.47
CA PHE A 56 12.15 -10.54 -2.20
C PHE A 56 13.30 -10.44 -1.21
N SER A 57 13.80 -11.60 -0.75
CA SER A 57 15.14 -11.66 -0.15
C SER A 57 16.14 -11.03 -1.12
N SER A 58 17.19 -10.39 -0.58
CA SER A 58 18.19 -9.64 -1.36
C SER A 58 18.91 -10.48 -2.41
N ASN A 59 18.84 -11.81 -2.29
CA ASN A 59 19.54 -12.79 -3.12
C ASN A 59 18.63 -13.57 -4.09
N ASN A 60 17.38 -13.15 -4.34
CA ASN A 60 16.45 -13.91 -5.17
C ASN A 60 16.08 -13.21 -6.49
N ILE A 61 16.15 -13.95 -7.61
CA ILE A 61 15.62 -13.52 -8.92
C ILE A 61 14.32 -14.27 -9.20
N PHE A 62 13.29 -13.55 -9.65
CA PHE A 62 12.00 -14.14 -10.01
C PHE A 62 11.80 -14.09 -11.52
N ILE A 63 11.56 -15.24 -12.13
CA ILE A 63 11.26 -15.38 -13.57
C ILE A 63 9.79 -15.73 -13.70
N MET A 64 9.06 -15.00 -14.54
CA MET A 64 7.66 -15.31 -14.87
C MET A 64 7.52 -15.59 -16.36
N ALA A 65 6.69 -16.56 -16.71
CA ALA A 65 6.26 -16.79 -18.08
C ALA A 65 5.35 -15.64 -18.54
N GLY A 66 5.55 -15.21 -19.78
CA GLY A 66 4.91 -14.06 -20.40
C GLY A 66 5.60 -12.73 -20.10
N LYS A 67 5.24 -11.73 -20.91
CA LYS A 67 5.53 -10.33 -20.59
C LYS A 67 4.75 -9.99 -19.33
N GLY A 68 5.46 -9.84 -18.21
CA GLY A 68 4.88 -9.37 -16.96
C GLY A 68 3.96 -8.17 -17.18
N ILE A 69 2.96 -8.00 -16.32
CA ILE A 69 1.84 -7.05 -16.46
C ILE A 69 2.35 -5.65 -16.86
N GLN A 70 2.39 -5.38 -18.17
CA GLN A 70 2.69 -4.04 -18.69
C GLN A 70 1.40 -3.24 -18.52
N ARG A 71 1.39 -2.32 -17.54
CA ARG A 71 0.26 -1.40 -17.30
C ARG A 71 -0.04 -0.65 -18.60
N GLY A 72 -1.13 -1.03 -19.29
CA GLY A 72 -1.65 -0.33 -20.47
C GLY A 72 -1.42 -1.00 -21.83
N GLY A 73 -0.80 -2.18 -21.90
CA GLY A 73 -0.76 -2.98 -23.14
C GLY A 73 -1.97 -3.90 -23.29
N PRO A 74 -2.30 -4.38 -24.51
CA PRO A 74 -3.27 -5.46 -24.67
C PRO A 74 -2.85 -6.61 -23.74
N ARG A 75 -3.76 -7.11 -22.91
CA ARG A 75 -3.56 -8.39 -22.21
C ARG A 75 -3.13 -9.38 -23.30
N SER A 76 -1.97 -10.02 -23.14
CA SER A 76 -1.69 -11.19 -23.96
C SER A 76 -2.77 -12.20 -23.61
N GLU A 77 -3.76 -12.35 -24.48
CA GLU A 77 -4.98 -13.15 -24.31
C GLU A 77 -4.72 -14.67 -24.36
N GLY A 78 -3.50 -15.10 -24.05
CA GLY A 78 -3.12 -16.51 -23.99
C GLY A 78 -2.22 -16.78 -22.79
N GLN A 79 -2.45 -17.93 -22.14
CA GLN A 79 -1.50 -18.48 -21.18
C GLN A 79 -0.18 -18.75 -21.91
N VAL A 80 0.90 -18.08 -21.52
CA VAL A 80 2.22 -18.29 -22.13
C VAL A 80 2.77 -19.61 -21.63
N THR A 81 3.02 -20.53 -22.56
CA THR A 81 3.39 -21.93 -22.29
C THR A 81 4.84 -22.25 -22.66
N THR A 82 5.68 -21.23 -22.86
CA THR A 82 7.02 -21.40 -23.42
C THR A 82 8.07 -21.76 -22.38
N LEU A 83 7.90 -21.31 -21.14
CA LEU A 83 8.85 -21.57 -20.05
C LEU A 83 8.71 -23.00 -19.52
N LYS A 84 9.78 -23.79 -19.56
CA LYS A 84 9.82 -25.20 -19.13
C LYS A 84 10.77 -25.46 -17.96
N LEU A 85 10.67 -26.66 -17.39
CA LEU A 85 11.59 -27.11 -16.34
C LEU A 85 13.04 -27.21 -16.84
N ASP A 86 13.23 -27.71 -18.07
CA ASP A 86 14.54 -27.85 -18.71
C ASP A 86 15.27 -26.50 -18.86
N ASP A 87 14.52 -25.41 -18.99
CA ASP A 87 15.11 -24.07 -19.07
C ASP A 87 15.74 -23.66 -17.74
N MET A 88 15.11 -24.03 -16.62
CA MET A 88 15.67 -23.75 -15.29
C MET A 88 16.88 -24.61 -15.00
N GLU A 89 16.89 -25.86 -15.45
CA GLU A 89 18.07 -26.72 -15.37
C GLU A 89 19.23 -26.19 -16.22
N ALA A 90 18.94 -25.71 -17.43
CA ALA A 90 19.95 -25.05 -18.26
C ALA A 90 20.49 -23.78 -17.59
N VAL A 91 19.62 -22.94 -17.02
CA VAL A 91 20.04 -21.73 -16.29
C VAL A 91 20.95 -22.08 -15.11
N LEU A 92 20.60 -23.10 -14.31
CA LEU A 92 21.43 -23.54 -13.19
C LEU A 92 22.82 -24.00 -13.63
N ASN A 93 22.90 -24.72 -14.77
CA ASN A 93 24.15 -25.28 -15.27
C ASN A 93 25.02 -24.26 -16.03
N SER A 94 24.41 -23.31 -16.72
CA SER A 94 25.11 -22.38 -17.62
C SER A 94 25.45 -21.02 -17.01
N VAL A 95 24.79 -20.62 -15.91
CA VAL A 95 24.99 -19.31 -15.28
C VAL A 95 25.69 -19.45 -13.93
N PRO A 96 27.01 -19.18 -13.84
CA PRO A 96 27.72 -19.17 -12.57
C PRO A 96 27.12 -18.12 -11.62
N GLY A 97 26.85 -18.53 -10.38
CA GLY A 97 26.24 -17.69 -9.36
C GLY A 97 24.76 -17.97 -9.11
N VAL A 98 24.11 -18.82 -9.91
CA VAL A 98 22.81 -19.43 -9.54
C VAL A 98 23.08 -20.60 -8.59
N ILE A 99 22.51 -20.56 -7.39
CA ILE A 99 22.74 -21.56 -6.33
C ILE A 99 21.70 -22.68 -6.43
N ARG A 100 20.43 -22.31 -6.55
CA ARG A 100 19.29 -23.23 -6.63
C ARG A 100 18.09 -22.55 -7.27
N TYR A 101 17.09 -23.34 -7.67
CA TYR A 101 15.84 -22.83 -8.22
C TYR A 101 14.63 -23.62 -7.72
N ASP A 102 13.49 -22.94 -7.61
CA ASP A 102 12.18 -23.54 -7.37
C ASP A 102 11.24 -23.16 -8.54
N PRO A 103 10.86 -24.13 -9.39
CA PRO A 103 9.85 -23.93 -10.43
C PRO A 103 8.44 -23.90 -9.81
N MET A 104 7.57 -23.08 -10.38
CA MET A 104 6.22 -22.86 -9.89
C MET A 104 5.18 -23.05 -10.98
N GLN A 105 4.13 -23.79 -10.64
CA GLN A 105 2.91 -23.90 -11.43
C GLN A 105 1.72 -23.72 -10.49
N THR A 106 0.80 -22.84 -10.85
CA THR A 106 -0.35 -22.52 -10.01
C THR A 106 -1.65 -23.02 -10.65
N LEU A 107 -2.52 -23.59 -9.81
CA LEU A 107 -3.90 -23.91 -10.16
C LEU A 107 -4.82 -23.22 -9.16
N SER A 108 -5.60 -22.24 -9.64
CA SER A 108 -6.54 -21.48 -8.83
C SER A 108 -7.73 -21.04 -9.68
N PRO A 109 -8.98 -21.14 -9.17
CA PRO A 109 -9.37 -21.87 -7.96
C PRO A 109 -9.38 -23.39 -8.18
N CYS A 110 -9.21 -24.18 -7.11
CA CYS A 110 -9.35 -25.63 -7.12
C CYS A 110 -10.04 -26.13 -5.84
N GLU A 111 -10.91 -27.12 -5.98
CA GLU A 111 -11.59 -27.74 -4.84
C GLU A 111 -10.71 -28.77 -4.14
N VAL A 112 -10.64 -28.67 -2.82
CA VAL A 112 -10.01 -29.64 -1.92
C VAL A 112 -11.09 -30.21 -1.02
N ILE A 113 -11.22 -31.53 -1.02
CA ILE A 113 -12.35 -32.24 -0.43
C ILE A 113 -11.83 -33.32 0.52
N TYR A 114 -12.36 -33.32 1.73
CA TYR A 114 -12.12 -34.33 2.76
C TYR A 114 -13.44 -34.69 3.45
N GLY A 115 -13.81 -35.97 3.42
CA GLY A 115 -15.11 -36.44 3.91
C GLY A 115 -16.28 -35.68 3.25
N ASN A 116 -17.06 -34.97 4.07
CA ASN A 116 -18.22 -34.19 3.63
C ASN A 116 -17.93 -32.68 3.52
N VAL A 117 -16.67 -32.25 3.68
CA VAL A 117 -16.28 -30.83 3.64
C VAL A 117 -15.53 -30.54 2.35
N ASN A 118 -15.90 -29.45 1.68
CA ASN A 118 -15.21 -28.94 0.49
C ASN A 118 -14.73 -27.50 0.70
N ILE A 119 -13.53 -27.19 0.22
CA ILE A 119 -12.94 -25.86 0.26
C ILE A 119 -12.38 -25.52 -1.10
N SER A 120 -12.61 -24.30 -1.57
CA SER A 120 -11.96 -23.78 -2.77
C SER A 120 -10.70 -23.00 -2.38
N THR A 121 -9.56 -23.40 -2.91
CA THR A 121 -8.24 -22.86 -2.54
C THR A 121 -7.30 -22.85 -3.74
N THR A 122 -6.13 -22.25 -3.57
CA THR A 122 -5.04 -22.26 -4.54
C THR A 122 -4.12 -23.45 -4.30
N ILE A 123 -3.81 -24.17 -5.37
CA ILE A 123 -2.84 -25.27 -5.35
C ILE A 123 -1.56 -24.80 -6.02
N GLN A 124 -0.43 -24.99 -5.35
CA GLN A 124 0.90 -24.64 -5.84
C GLN A 124 1.72 -25.89 -6.13
N GLY A 125 2.25 -26.00 -7.33
CA GLY A 125 3.28 -26.97 -7.69
C GLY A 125 4.65 -26.41 -7.36
N ARG A 126 5.45 -27.13 -6.55
CA ARG A 126 6.79 -26.71 -6.09
C ARG A 126 7.81 -27.84 -6.16
N SER A 127 9.10 -27.51 -6.14
CA SER A 127 10.18 -28.51 -5.97
C SER A 127 10.59 -28.66 -4.50
N VAL A 128 11.58 -29.52 -4.24
CA VAL A 128 12.21 -29.68 -2.91
C VAL A 128 12.84 -28.36 -2.44
N GLU A 129 13.41 -27.57 -3.36
CA GLU A 129 14.06 -26.30 -3.02
C GLU A 129 13.04 -25.21 -2.62
N GLY A 130 11.74 -25.46 -2.83
CA GLY A 130 10.66 -24.58 -2.42
C GLY A 130 10.69 -24.25 -0.92
N GLU A 131 11.13 -25.18 -0.08
CA GLU A 131 11.29 -24.98 1.36
C GLU A 131 12.25 -23.83 1.67
N VAL A 132 13.43 -23.84 1.05
CA VAL A 132 14.50 -22.85 1.29
C VAL A 132 14.22 -21.55 0.55
N VAL A 133 13.91 -21.63 -0.75
CA VAL A 133 13.78 -20.47 -1.64
C VAL A 133 12.59 -19.58 -1.26
N TRP A 134 11.53 -20.16 -0.70
CA TRP A 134 10.35 -19.44 -0.22
C TRP A 134 10.27 -19.32 1.30
N ASN A 135 11.27 -19.87 2.01
CA ASN A 135 11.27 -20.01 3.45
C ASN A 135 9.93 -20.65 3.93
N ARG A 136 9.45 -21.68 3.20
CA ARG A 136 8.16 -22.33 3.41
C ARG A 136 8.37 -23.68 4.07
N THR A 137 8.48 -23.65 5.38
CA THR A 137 8.75 -24.76 6.28
C THR A 137 7.46 -25.48 6.69
N VAL A 138 7.64 -26.71 7.17
CA VAL A 138 6.58 -27.58 7.67
C VAL A 138 6.64 -27.60 9.20
N THR A 139 5.50 -27.37 9.87
CA THR A 139 5.38 -27.45 11.33
C THR A 139 5.26 -28.88 11.82
N SER A 140 4.62 -29.75 11.03
CA SER A 140 4.39 -31.16 11.38
C SER A 140 4.42 -32.04 10.15
N GLY A 141 5.09 -33.19 10.22
CA GLY A 141 5.35 -34.06 9.08
C GLY A 141 6.67 -33.72 8.39
N GLU A 142 6.76 -33.98 7.09
CA GLU A 142 8.00 -33.80 6.31
C GLU A 142 7.73 -32.97 5.05
N PHE A 143 8.76 -32.25 4.58
CA PHE A 143 8.74 -31.63 3.26
C PHE A 143 8.94 -32.68 2.14
N PHE A 144 8.85 -32.27 0.89
CA PHE A 144 9.07 -33.17 -0.25
C PHE A 144 10.52 -33.66 -0.32
N THR A 145 10.71 -34.91 -0.74
CA THR A 145 12.03 -35.44 -1.10
C THR A 145 12.24 -35.44 -2.61
N LYS A 146 13.48 -35.68 -3.06
CA LYS A 146 13.80 -35.76 -4.49
C LYS A 146 13.07 -36.92 -5.16
N GLU A 147 12.82 -38.00 -4.42
CA GLU A 147 12.08 -39.17 -4.85
C GLU A 147 10.60 -38.84 -5.07
N ASP A 148 10.00 -37.99 -4.22
CA ASP A 148 8.60 -37.55 -4.41
C ASP A 148 8.43 -36.80 -5.72
N ILE A 149 9.38 -35.89 -6.03
CA ILE A 149 9.35 -35.11 -7.27
C ILE A 149 9.58 -36.03 -8.48
N LYS A 150 10.61 -36.88 -8.46
CA LYS A 150 10.93 -37.78 -9.59
C LYS A 150 9.86 -38.84 -9.81
N GLY A 151 9.29 -39.38 -8.74
CA GLY A 151 8.28 -40.43 -8.75
C GLY A 151 6.86 -39.94 -9.05
N VAL A 152 6.66 -38.61 -9.21
CA VAL A 152 5.33 -38.02 -9.39
C VAL A 152 4.40 -38.43 -8.24
N ALA A 153 4.92 -38.35 -7.02
CA ALA A 153 4.21 -38.79 -5.83
C ALA A 153 2.96 -37.94 -5.62
N LYS A 154 1.86 -38.58 -5.24
CA LYS A 154 0.59 -37.92 -4.90
C LYS A 154 0.60 -37.55 -3.42
N VAL A 155 1.53 -36.69 -3.05
CA VAL A 155 1.66 -36.15 -1.70
C VAL A 155 1.35 -34.65 -1.68
N ALA A 156 0.79 -34.16 -0.58
CA ALA A 156 0.42 -32.76 -0.42
C ALA A 156 0.89 -32.20 0.92
N LEU A 157 1.31 -30.93 0.92
CA LEU A 157 1.52 -30.12 2.10
C LEU A 157 0.34 -29.16 2.23
N VAL A 158 -0.25 -29.08 3.42
CA VAL A 158 -1.52 -28.38 3.63
C VAL A 158 -1.32 -27.18 4.54
N GLY A 159 -1.89 -26.03 4.18
CA GLY A 159 -1.88 -24.82 5.00
C GLY A 159 -2.65 -24.98 6.32
N SER A 160 -2.22 -24.26 7.35
CA SER A 160 -2.76 -24.39 8.72
C SER A 160 -4.27 -24.08 8.82
N LYS A 161 -4.79 -23.14 8.02
CA LYS A 161 -6.23 -22.82 8.00
C LYS A 161 -7.05 -23.90 7.29
N ILE A 162 -6.49 -24.54 6.26
CA ILE A 162 -7.14 -25.68 5.60
C ILE A 162 -7.24 -26.85 6.58
N VAL A 163 -6.19 -27.11 7.38
CA VAL A 163 -6.24 -28.15 8.43
C VAL A 163 -7.41 -27.90 9.40
N LYS A 164 -7.51 -26.69 9.94
CA LYS A 164 -8.59 -26.32 10.87
C LYS A 164 -9.99 -26.48 10.25
N GLN A 165 -10.15 -26.18 8.97
CA GLN A 165 -11.45 -26.23 8.30
C GLN A 165 -11.84 -27.63 7.78
N LEU A 166 -10.89 -28.42 7.27
CA LEU A 166 -11.16 -29.77 6.75
C LEU A 166 -11.11 -30.85 7.84
N PHE A 167 -10.14 -30.75 8.76
CA PHE A 167 -9.83 -31.81 9.72
C PHE A 167 -10.22 -31.47 11.16
N GLY A 168 -10.52 -30.20 11.46
CA GLY A 168 -10.80 -29.76 12.83
C GLY A 168 -9.58 -29.90 13.74
N GLU A 169 -9.68 -30.75 14.76
CA GLU A 169 -8.57 -31.08 15.67
C GLU A 169 -7.87 -32.40 15.35
N ALA A 170 -8.31 -33.12 14.31
CA ALA A 170 -7.69 -34.39 13.91
C ALA A 170 -6.30 -34.16 13.28
N ASN A 171 -5.39 -35.12 13.46
CA ASN A 171 -4.07 -35.09 12.82
C ASN A 171 -4.24 -35.36 11.31
N PRO A 172 -3.88 -34.41 10.43
CA PRO A 172 -4.09 -34.59 9.00
C PRO A 172 -3.02 -35.47 8.35
N ILE A 173 -1.89 -35.75 8.99
CA ILE A 173 -0.77 -36.47 8.38
C ILE A 173 -1.15 -37.92 8.08
N GLY A 174 -0.92 -38.36 6.85
CA GLY A 174 -1.26 -39.70 6.36
C GLY A 174 -2.69 -39.82 5.82
N GLU A 175 -3.55 -38.84 6.08
CA GLU A 175 -4.91 -38.82 5.56
C GLU A 175 -4.94 -38.51 4.06
N GLN A 176 -6.00 -38.95 3.40
CA GLN A 176 -6.19 -38.74 1.96
C GLN A 176 -7.15 -37.60 1.69
N VAL A 177 -6.69 -36.59 0.96
CA VAL A 177 -7.47 -35.44 0.51
C VAL A 177 -7.61 -35.46 -1.00
N ARG A 178 -8.82 -35.17 -1.48
CA ARG A 178 -9.06 -35.06 -2.92
C ARG A 178 -8.83 -33.63 -3.36
N VAL A 179 -7.82 -33.41 -4.20
CA VAL A 179 -7.51 -32.12 -4.83
C VAL A 179 -7.94 -32.19 -6.28
N GLY A 180 -8.99 -31.44 -6.64
CA GLY A 180 -9.69 -31.60 -7.91
C GLY A 180 -10.19 -33.03 -8.11
N ASN A 181 -9.61 -33.74 -9.09
CA ASN A 181 -9.97 -35.12 -9.42
C ASN A 181 -8.92 -36.15 -8.97
N VAL A 182 -7.91 -35.74 -8.19
CA VAL A 182 -6.79 -36.60 -7.80
C VAL A 182 -6.72 -36.69 -6.28
N LEU A 183 -6.49 -37.91 -5.79
CA LEU A 183 -6.35 -38.19 -4.36
C LEU A 183 -4.88 -38.06 -3.95
N PHE A 184 -4.63 -37.25 -2.93
CA PHE A 184 -3.31 -36.97 -2.38
C PHE A 184 -3.24 -37.39 -0.92
N THR A 185 -2.11 -37.93 -0.49
CA THR A 185 -1.82 -38.17 0.92
C THR A 185 -1.18 -36.93 1.53
N VAL A 186 -1.69 -36.47 2.67
CA VAL A 186 -1.09 -35.34 3.39
C VAL A 186 0.22 -35.79 4.02
N LYS A 187 1.33 -35.19 3.56
CA LYS A 187 2.68 -35.50 4.06
C LYS A 187 3.13 -34.55 5.18
N GLY A 188 2.61 -33.32 5.18
CA GLY A 188 2.94 -32.34 6.21
C GLY A 188 2.01 -31.14 6.23
N VAL A 189 2.11 -30.37 7.31
CA VAL A 189 1.36 -29.14 7.56
C VAL A 189 2.30 -27.95 7.52
N LEU A 190 2.00 -26.97 6.68
CA LEU A 190 2.83 -25.77 6.50
C LEU A 190 2.73 -24.85 7.72
N GLU A 191 3.84 -24.15 8.02
CA GLU A 191 3.88 -23.11 9.03
C GLU A 191 2.92 -21.94 8.69
N GLU A 192 2.36 -21.30 9.70
CA GLU A 192 1.49 -20.14 9.52
C GLU A 192 2.33 -18.93 9.08
N LYS A 193 2.01 -18.35 7.92
CA LYS A 193 2.66 -17.14 7.38
C LYS A 193 1.69 -15.98 7.15
N GLY A 194 0.39 -16.24 7.08
CA GLY A 194 -0.60 -15.23 6.75
C GLY A 194 -0.62 -14.86 5.26
N THR A 195 -0.85 -13.59 4.97
CA THR A 195 -1.14 -13.12 3.60
C THR A 195 0.10 -12.54 2.91
N ASP A 196 0.35 -12.92 1.67
CA ASP A 196 1.43 -12.41 0.83
C ASP A 196 1.24 -10.91 0.43
N PRO A 197 2.23 -10.27 -0.25
CA PRO A 197 2.10 -8.89 -0.72
C PRO A 197 0.97 -8.67 -1.75
N HIS A 198 0.52 -9.73 -2.43
CA HIS A 198 -0.52 -9.68 -3.46
C HIS A 198 -1.92 -9.91 -2.89
N GLY A 199 -2.05 -10.19 -1.59
CA GLY A 199 -3.32 -10.45 -0.93
C GLY A 199 -3.72 -11.92 -0.90
N ASN A 200 -2.85 -12.83 -1.35
CA ASN A 200 -3.10 -14.28 -1.27
C ASN A 200 -2.84 -14.77 0.15
N ASP A 201 -3.82 -15.47 0.73
CA ASP A 201 -3.66 -16.10 2.03
C ASP A 201 -2.84 -17.39 1.88
N LEU A 202 -1.58 -17.34 2.32
CA LEU A 202 -0.66 -18.47 2.23
C LEU A 202 -1.11 -19.61 3.16
N ASP A 203 -1.87 -19.33 4.22
CA ASP A 203 -2.37 -20.38 5.12
C ASP A 203 -3.56 -21.14 4.52
N MET A 204 -4.15 -20.59 3.45
CA MET A 204 -5.21 -21.18 2.64
C MET A 204 -4.64 -21.63 1.29
N GLU A 205 -3.54 -22.38 1.31
CA GLU A 205 -2.96 -23.00 0.11
C GLU A 205 -2.63 -24.48 0.35
N VAL A 206 -2.62 -25.26 -0.74
CA VAL A 206 -2.07 -26.62 -0.75
C VAL A 206 -0.88 -26.65 -1.70
N ILE A 207 0.24 -27.17 -1.23
CA ILE A 207 1.44 -27.35 -2.05
C ILE A 207 1.55 -28.83 -2.43
N VAL A 208 1.83 -29.11 -3.70
CA VAL A 208 2.08 -30.46 -4.24
C VAL A 208 3.39 -30.46 -5.05
N PRO A 209 4.01 -31.63 -5.29
CA PRO A 209 5.15 -31.74 -6.20
C PRO A 209 4.86 -31.13 -7.57
N ILE A 210 5.80 -30.34 -8.09
CA ILE A 210 5.68 -29.65 -9.39
C ILE A 210 5.37 -30.62 -10.54
N THR A 211 6.02 -31.79 -10.55
CA THR A 211 5.80 -32.85 -11.54
C THR A 211 4.38 -33.43 -11.44
N THR A 212 3.84 -33.59 -10.23
CA THR A 212 2.47 -34.05 -9.99
C THR A 212 1.45 -32.98 -10.36
N MET A 213 1.70 -31.71 -10.05
CA MET A 213 0.89 -30.58 -10.51
C MET A 213 0.77 -30.57 -12.04
N MET A 214 1.91 -30.65 -12.73
CA MET A 214 1.99 -30.61 -14.18
C MET A 214 1.32 -31.81 -14.84
N SER A 215 1.60 -33.03 -14.37
CA SER A 215 1.16 -34.26 -15.04
C SER A 215 -0.19 -34.83 -14.58
N ARG A 216 -0.65 -34.53 -13.36
CA ARG A 216 -1.89 -35.12 -12.79
C ARG A 216 -3.02 -34.12 -12.63
N LEU A 217 -2.69 -32.85 -12.36
CA LEU A 217 -3.72 -31.82 -12.15
C LEU A 217 -3.98 -30.99 -13.40
N LYS A 218 -2.93 -30.45 -14.03
CA LYS A 218 -3.07 -29.55 -15.20
C LYS A 218 -2.89 -30.22 -16.55
N ASN A 219 -2.19 -31.36 -16.61
CA ASN A 219 -1.79 -32.03 -17.84
C ASN A 219 -1.03 -31.09 -18.82
N VAL A 220 0.01 -30.43 -18.31
CA VAL A 220 0.84 -29.46 -19.04
C VAL A 220 2.33 -29.77 -18.85
N ASP A 221 3.17 -29.30 -19.78
CA ASP A 221 4.63 -29.46 -19.76
C ASP A 221 5.41 -28.16 -19.50
N TYR A 222 4.71 -27.08 -19.16
CA TYR A 222 5.27 -25.75 -18.88
C TYR A 222 5.05 -25.31 -17.43
N ILE A 223 5.86 -24.32 -17.01
CA ILE A 223 5.77 -23.65 -15.70
C ILE A 223 5.31 -22.21 -15.87
N THR A 224 4.69 -21.64 -14.84
CA THR A 224 4.23 -20.24 -14.86
C THR A 224 5.29 -19.27 -14.36
N ALA A 225 6.19 -19.75 -13.49
CA ALA A 225 7.25 -18.94 -12.93
C ALA A 225 8.34 -19.82 -12.33
N ALA A 226 9.48 -19.24 -12.01
CA ALA A 226 10.53 -19.85 -11.19
C ALA A 226 11.18 -18.80 -10.31
N LYS A 227 11.58 -19.19 -9.11
CA LYS A 227 12.37 -18.34 -8.21
C LYS A 227 13.76 -18.95 -8.05
N LEU A 228 14.79 -18.15 -8.25
CA LEU A 228 16.18 -18.56 -8.20
C LEU A 228 16.87 -17.85 -7.06
N GLU A 229 17.63 -18.60 -6.27
CA GLU A 229 18.58 -18.03 -5.31
C GLU A 229 19.92 -17.83 -6.03
N VAL A 230 20.48 -16.63 -5.93
CA VAL A 230 21.70 -16.23 -6.64
C VAL A 230 22.67 -15.51 -5.70
N ASP A 231 23.93 -15.42 -6.11
CA ASP A 231 24.92 -14.59 -5.42
C ASP A 231 24.54 -13.10 -5.50
N GLU A 232 24.33 -12.48 -4.33
CA GLU A 232 23.91 -11.08 -4.18
C GLU A 232 24.93 -10.10 -4.81
N THR A 233 26.22 -10.44 -4.82
CA THR A 233 27.27 -9.53 -5.30
C THR A 233 27.26 -9.32 -6.81
N LYS A 234 26.71 -10.27 -7.58
CA LYS A 234 26.70 -10.27 -9.05
C LYS A 234 25.30 -10.32 -9.65
N MET A 235 24.26 -9.94 -8.90
CA MET A 235 22.86 -10.09 -9.34
C MET A 235 22.56 -9.50 -10.72
N ALA A 236 23.05 -8.30 -11.02
CA ALA A 236 22.76 -7.64 -12.29
C ALA A 236 23.37 -8.40 -13.48
N GLU A 237 24.61 -8.88 -13.32
CA GLU A 237 25.29 -9.70 -14.32
C GLU A 237 24.59 -11.06 -14.49
N ILE A 238 24.20 -11.69 -13.38
CA ILE A 238 23.48 -12.96 -13.38
C ILE A 238 22.12 -12.81 -14.07
N ALA A 239 21.36 -11.75 -13.77
CA ALA A 239 20.07 -11.49 -14.39
C ALA A 239 20.17 -11.33 -15.92
N GLU A 240 21.18 -10.61 -16.42
CA GLU A 240 21.40 -10.47 -17.86
C GLU A 240 21.83 -11.80 -18.49
N LYS A 241 22.71 -12.58 -17.85
CA LYS A 241 23.08 -13.92 -18.34
C LYS A 241 21.89 -14.88 -18.39
N ILE A 242 21.02 -14.85 -17.38
CA ILE A 242 19.77 -15.63 -17.37
C ILE A 242 18.92 -15.25 -18.58
N LYS A 243 18.76 -13.96 -18.87
CA LYS A 243 18.03 -13.51 -20.06
C LYS A 243 18.66 -14.04 -21.34
N THR A 244 19.99 -13.97 -21.48
CA THR A 244 20.68 -14.49 -22.67
C THR A 244 20.40 -15.98 -22.87
N VAL A 245 20.57 -16.80 -21.82
CA VAL A 245 20.33 -18.25 -21.88
C VAL A 245 18.88 -18.55 -22.28
N LEU A 246 17.90 -17.86 -21.67
CA LEU A 246 16.49 -18.08 -22.00
C LEU A 246 16.15 -17.61 -23.42
N ARG A 247 16.71 -16.48 -23.88
CA ARG A 247 16.51 -16.00 -25.26
C ARG A 247 17.04 -17.00 -26.29
N GLU A 248 18.23 -17.55 -26.06
CA GLU A 248 18.81 -18.57 -26.94
C GLU A 248 17.93 -19.82 -26.99
N ARG A 249 17.49 -20.31 -25.84
CA ARG A 249 16.64 -21.52 -25.76
C ARG A 249 15.26 -21.33 -26.36
N HIS A 250 14.66 -20.16 -26.16
CA HIS A 250 13.36 -19.81 -26.72
C HIS A 250 13.47 -19.34 -28.19
N SER A 251 14.67 -19.37 -28.79
CA SER A 251 14.93 -18.92 -30.16
C SER A 251 14.46 -17.47 -30.44
N LEU A 252 14.63 -16.59 -29.45
CA LEU A 252 14.23 -15.19 -29.52
C LEU A 252 15.34 -14.34 -30.13
N ASN A 253 15.23 -14.08 -31.43
CA ASN A 253 16.11 -13.14 -32.15
C ASN A 253 16.08 -11.74 -31.52
N ALA A 254 17.05 -10.89 -31.86
CA ALA A 254 17.17 -9.54 -31.29
C ALA A 254 15.88 -8.69 -31.40
N ASP A 255 15.13 -8.86 -32.49
CA ASP A 255 13.88 -8.14 -32.78
C ASP A 255 12.63 -8.75 -32.13
N VAL A 256 12.73 -9.99 -31.61
CA VAL A 256 11.61 -10.66 -30.95
C VAL A 256 11.60 -10.25 -29.49
N SER A 257 10.44 -9.78 -29.05
CA SER A 257 10.22 -9.41 -27.67
C SER A 257 10.20 -10.63 -26.75
N GLU A 258 10.74 -10.48 -25.55
CA GLU A 258 10.79 -11.53 -24.53
C GLU A 258 9.39 -12.05 -24.21
N ASP A 259 9.28 -13.38 -24.14
CA ASP A 259 8.10 -14.12 -23.72
C ASP A 259 8.19 -14.54 -22.24
N PHE A 260 9.17 -14.00 -21.51
CA PHE A 260 9.34 -14.13 -20.08
C PHE A 260 9.67 -12.76 -19.48
N SER A 261 9.61 -12.66 -18.15
CA SER A 261 10.08 -11.48 -17.43
C SER A 261 10.96 -11.89 -16.26
N VAL A 262 12.13 -11.24 -16.16
CA VAL A 262 13.09 -11.44 -15.07
C VAL A 262 13.00 -10.24 -14.14
N MET A 263 12.50 -10.47 -12.94
CA MET A 263 12.37 -9.46 -11.90
C MET A 263 13.46 -9.64 -10.85
N THR A 264 14.26 -8.59 -10.66
CA THR A 264 15.31 -8.54 -9.64
C THR A 264 14.82 -7.80 -8.39
N PRO A 265 15.46 -8.00 -7.22
CA PRO A 265 15.16 -7.24 -6.02
C PRO A 265 15.35 -5.73 -6.22
N VAL A 266 16.29 -5.31 -7.06
CA VAL A 266 16.51 -3.90 -7.41
C VAL A 266 15.29 -3.31 -8.12
N GLN A 267 14.72 -4.02 -9.11
CA GLN A 267 13.50 -3.57 -9.78
C GLN A 267 12.30 -3.54 -8.82
N ALA A 268 12.21 -4.51 -7.90
CA ALA A 268 11.20 -4.51 -6.84
C ALA A 268 11.36 -3.29 -5.93
N GLN A 269 12.60 -2.93 -5.55
CA GLN A 269 12.89 -1.72 -4.78
C GLN A 269 12.51 -0.44 -5.53
N GLU A 270 12.78 -0.34 -6.83
CA GLU A 270 12.34 0.80 -7.64
C GLU A 270 10.80 0.91 -7.68
N MET A 271 10.11 -0.22 -7.81
CA MET A 271 8.64 -0.26 -7.76
C MET A 271 8.12 0.20 -6.39
N ILE A 272 8.75 -0.26 -5.30
CA ILE A 272 8.47 0.21 -3.93
C ILE A 272 8.68 1.72 -3.83
N GLN A 273 9.78 2.26 -4.35
CA GLN A 273 10.04 3.71 -4.33
C GLN A 273 9.01 4.50 -5.15
N LYS A 274 8.57 3.96 -6.30
CA LYS A 274 7.49 4.55 -7.11
C LYS A 274 6.16 4.56 -6.35
N MET A 275 5.80 3.45 -5.68
CA MET A 275 4.60 3.39 -4.84
C MET A 275 4.70 4.33 -3.64
N LYS A 276 5.86 4.41 -3.00
CA LYS A 276 6.12 5.34 -1.90
C LYS A 276 5.84 6.78 -2.31
N LYS A 277 6.30 7.22 -3.48
CA LYS A 277 5.98 8.57 -3.99
C LYS A 277 4.46 8.81 -4.06
N ILE A 278 3.67 7.81 -4.41
CA ILE A 278 2.20 7.96 -4.44
C ILE A 278 1.65 8.24 -3.04
N PHE A 279 2.06 7.47 -2.04
CA PHE A 279 1.60 7.63 -0.66
C PHE A 279 2.15 8.88 0.04
N THR A 280 3.40 9.26 -0.23
CA THR A 280 4.07 10.36 0.49
C THR A 280 3.98 11.72 -0.20
N LEU A 281 3.67 11.78 -1.50
CA LEU A 281 3.61 13.03 -2.27
C LEU A 281 2.21 13.29 -2.82
N TYR A 282 1.62 12.37 -3.59
CA TYR A 282 0.37 12.64 -4.30
C TYR A 282 -0.86 12.68 -3.38
N LEU A 283 -0.99 11.74 -2.43
CA LEU A 283 -2.10 11.74 -1.46
C LEU A 283 -2.13 13.01 -0.60
N PRO A 284 -1.01 13.43 0.01
CA PRO A 284 -0.92 14.71 0.72
C PRO A 284 -1.26 15.93 -0.13
N MET A 285 -0.89 15.90 -1.41
CA MET A 285 -1.20 17.00 -2.34
C MET A 285 -2.72 17.17 -2.51
N ILE A 286 -3.48 16.07 -2.62
CA ILE A 286 -4.95 16.11 -2.68
C ILE A 286 -5.52 16.71 -1.39
N SER A 287 -5.02 16.28 -0.23
CA SER A 287 -5.41 16.84 1.07
C SER A 287 -5.07 18.33 1.19
N GLY A 288 -3.95 18.77 0.61
CA GLY A 288 -3.57 20.17 0.50
C GLY A 288 -4.58 20.99 -0.29
N VAL A 289 -5.12 20.46 -1.41
CA VAL A 289 -6.18 21.12 -2.18
C VAL A 289 -7.46 21.29 -1.35
N ILE A 290 -7.87 20.26 -0.59
CA ILE A 290 -9.04 20.33 0.30
C ILE A 290 -8.82 21.39 1.40
N LEU A 291 -7.61 21.47 1.95
CA LEU A 291 -7.27 22.48 2.93
C LEU A 291 -7.31 23.90 2.35
N LEU A 292 -6.86 24.10 1.11
CA LEU A 292 -6.97 25.38 0.39
C LEU A 292 -8.43 25.79 0.17
N LEU A 293 -9.32 24.85 -0.15
CA LEU A 293 -10.77 25.12 -0.22
C LEU A 293 -11.31 25.61 1.14
N GLY A 294 -10.85 25.02 2.25
CA GLY A 294 -11.12 25.52 3.60
C GLY A 294 -10.64 26.96 3.81
N GLY A 295 -9.47 27.31 3.28
CA GLY A 295 -8.96 28.68 3.28
C GLY A 295 -9.82 29.66 2.48
N ILE A 296 -10.34 29.24 1.32
CA ILE A 296 -11.26 30.06 0.52
C ILE A 296 -12.56 30.33 1.30
N ILE A 297 -13.09 29.32 1.99
CA ILE A 297 -14.27 29.48 2.86
C ILE A 297 -13.98 30.52 3.97
N ILE A 298 -12.82 30.46 4.62
CA ILE A 298 -12.40 31.49 5.59
C ILE A 298 -12.40 32.87 4.95
N SER A 299 -11.76 33.03 3.79
CA SER A 299 -11.65 34.32 3.10
C SER A 299 -13.02 34.92 2.77
N ILE A 300 -13.96 34.11 2.24
CA ILE A 300 -15.32 34.53 1.90
C ILE A 300 -16.10 34.94 3.16
N LEU A 301 -16.09 34.10 4.20
CA LEU A 301 -16.81 34.39 5.44
C LEU A 301 -16.21 35.61 6.17
N MET A 302 -14.90 35.80 6.11
CA MET A 302 -14.23 36.99 6.62
C MET A 302 -14.58 38.26 5.84
N LEU A 303 -14.68 38.20 4.51
CA LEU A 303 -15.15 39.34 3.72
C LEU A 303 -16.57 39.76 4.11
N ILE A 304 -17.46 38.79 4.33
CA ILE A 304 -18.81 39.05 4.82
C ILE A 304 -18.77 39.67 6.23
N SER A 305 -17.88 39.18 7.10
CA SER A 305 -17.67 39.72 8.45
C SER A 305 -17.21 41.19 8.41
N VAL A 306 -16.25 41.53 7.54
CA VAL A 306 -15.78 42.91 7.34
C VAL A 306 -16.92 43.82 6.93
N SER A 307 -17.75 43.41 5.96
CA SER A 307 -18.91 44.19 5.51
C SER A 307 -19.95 44.41 6.62
N LYS A 308 -20.16 43.44 7.52
CA LYS A 308 -21.08 43.59 8.66
C LYS A 308 -20.53 44.49 9.77
N ARG A 309 -19.22 44.76 9.79
CA ARG A 309 -18.51 45.49 10.85
C ARG A 309 -17.91 46.81 10.37
N VAL A 310 -18.39 47.34 9.24
CA VAL A 310 -17.87 48.58 8.62
C VAL A 310 -17.89 49.75 9.60
N SER A 311 -19.01 49.96 10.31
CA SER A 311 -19.13 51.03 11.32
C SER A 311 -18.20 50.85 12.52
N GLU A 312 -18.02 49.61 13.01
CA GLU A 312 -17.09 49.29 14.09
C GLU A 312 -15.63 49.58 13.67
N ILE A 313 -15.25 49.23 12.44
CA ILE A 313 -13.91 49.47 11.89
C ILE A 313 -13.68 50.96 11.67
N GLY A 314 -14.68 51.67 11.14
CA GLY A 314 -14.66 53.13 10.94
C GLY A 314 -14.43 53.88 12.25
N LEU A 315 -15.15 53.50 13.31
CA LEU A 315 -14.98 54.09 14.64
C LEU A 315 -13.55 53.87 15.19
N ARG A 316 -12.99 52.66 15.05
CA ARG A 316 -11.62 52.37 15.52
C ARG A 316 -10.58 53.24 14.80
N LYS A 317 -10.76 53.47 13.50
CA LYS A 317 -9.89 54.34 12.71
C LYS A 317 -10.06 55.82 13.08
N ALA A 318 -11.29 56.28 13.32
CA ALA A 318 -11.56 57.65 13.77
C ALA A 318 -10.92 57.96 15.13
N VAL A 319 -10.80 56.96 16.01
CA VAL A 319 -10.11 57.06 17.32
C VAL A 319 -8.59 56.84 17.21
N GLY A 320 -8.05 56.67 15.99
CA GLY A 320 -6.60 56.67 15.73
C GLY A 320 -5.94 55.31 15.48
N ALA A 321 -6.70 54.22 15.25
CA ALA A 321 -6.11 52.94 14.87
C ALA A 321 -5.47 53.00 13.48
N SER A 322 -4.22 52.56 13.33
CA SER A 322 -3.55 52.55 12.03
C SER A 322 -4.12 51.47 11.11
N PRO A 323 -4.04 51.63 9.76
CA PRO A 323 -4.43 50.58 8.82
C PRO A 323 -3.71 49.24 9.07
N LYS A 324 -2.45 49.30 9.54
CA LYS A 324 -1.66 48.13 9.89
C LYS A 324 -2.21 47.40 11.12
N ASP A 325 -2.70 48.12 12.12
CA ASP A 325 -3.31 47.52 13.31
C ASP A 325 -4.60 46.76 12.96
N ILE A 326 -5.42 47.34 12.08
CA ILE A 326 -6.62 46.68 11.56
C ILE A 326 -6.24 45.44 10.74
N MET A 327 -5.23 45.54 9.86
CA MET A 327 -4.79 44.42 9.06
C MET A 327 -4.28 43.24 9.92
N LEU A 328 -3.41 43.52 10.90
CA LEU A 328 -2.87 42.51 11.81
C LEU A 328 -3.96 41.86 12.65
N GLN A 329 -4.97 42.62 13.08
CA GLN A 329 -6.10 42.06 13.81
C GLN A 329 -6.85 41.01 13.00
N PHE A 330 -7.22 41.31 11.76
CA PHE A 330 -7.97 40.38 10.91
C PHE A 330 -7.14 39.16 10.50
N VAL A 331 -5.86 39.34 10.16
CA VAL A 331 -4.95 38.22 9.88
C VAL A 331 -4.83 37.31 11.10
N PHE A 332 -4.65 37.89 12.29
CA PHE A 332 -4.57 37.12 13.53
C PHE A 332 -5.86 36.35 13.83
N GLU A 333 -7.02 36.95 13.55
CA GLU A 333 -8.32 36.28 13.70
C GLU A 333 -8.43 35.07 12.77
N SER A 334 -8.04 35.21 11.49
CA SER A 334 -8.00 34.10 10.53
C SER A 334 -7.05 32.99 10.96
N VAL A 335 -5.86 33.34 11.46
CA VAL A 335 -4.88 32.37 11.96
C VAL A 335 -5.38 31.64 13.21
N LEU A 336 -6.05 32.33 14.13
CA LEU A 336 -6.64 31.67 15.30
C LEU A 336 -7.72 30.67 14.90
N ILE A 337 -8.60 31.05 13.97
CA ILE A 337 -9.67 30.18 13.46
C ILE A 337 -9.08 28.95 12.79
N SER A 338 -8.09 29.13 11.92
CA SER A 338 -7.46 28.01 11.22
C SER A 338 -6.66 27.12 12.18
N LEU A 339 -6.00 27.68 13.19
CA LEU A 339 -5.26 26.90 14.19
C LEU A 339 -6.20 26.08 15.08
N ILE A 340 -7.33 26.64 15.49
CA ILE A 340 -8.37 25.87 16.22
C ILE A 340 -8.92 24.74 15.34
N GLY A 341 -9.26 25.03 14.07
CA GLY A 341 -9.69 24.02 13.11
C GLY A 341 -8.63 22.96 12.85
N GLY A 342 -7.35 23.35 12.79
CA GLY A 342 -6.21 22.46 12.64
C GLY A 342 -6.02 21.52 13.82
N ILE A 343 -6.03 22.03 15.05
CA ILE A 343 -5.91 21.21 16.26
C ILE A 343 -7.09 20.22 16.37
N LEU A 344 -8.33 20.70 16.19
CA LEU A 344 -9.50 19.84 16.24
C LEU A 344 -9.47 18.80 15.12
N GLY A 345 -9.07 19.19 13.92
CA GLY A 345 -8.95 18.29 12.78
C GLY A 345 -7.86 17.24 12.98
N LEU A 346 -6.73 17.62 13.59
CA LEU A 346 -5.65 16.71 13.94
C LEU A 346 -6.13 15.67 14.97
N LEU A 347 -6.78 16.12 16.04
CA LEU A 347 -7.30 15.22 17.08
C LEU A 347 -8.33 14.24 16.52
N LEU A 348 -9.33 14.76 15.79
CA LEU A 348 -10.37 13.92 15.18
C LEU A 348 -9.80 13.01 14.07
N GLY A 349 -8.82 13.50 13.31
CA GLY A 349 -8.14 12.72 12.29
C GLY A 349 -7.35 11.55 12.88
N LEU A 350 -6.62 11.76 13.98
CA LEU A 350 -5.89 10.70 14.67
C LEU A 350 -6.85 9.66 15.27
N ILE A 351 -7.90 10.10 15.95
CA ILE A 351 -8.91 9.21 16.55
C ILE A 351 -9.64 8.42 15.46
N GLY A 352 -10.05 9.09 14.37
CA GLY A 352 -10.73 8.46 13.24
C GLY A 352 -9.85 7.44 12.53
N THR A 353 -8.56 7.77 12.33
CA THR A 353 -7.60 6.85 11.73
C THR A 353 -7.39 5.63 12.63
N TRP A 354 -7.21 5.84 13.94
CA TRP A 354 -7.06 4.75 14.90
C TRP A 354 -8.26 3.79 14.83
N ALA A 355 -9.49 4.32 14.86
CA ALA A 355 -10.71 3.52 14.80
C ALA A 355 -10.87 2.74 13.48
N ILE A 356 -10.47 3.32 12.34
CA ILE A 356 -10.52 2.67 11.03
C ILE A 356 -9.47 1.56 10.94
N ILE A 357 -8.23 1.85 11.32
CA ILE A 357 -7.11 0.90 11.22
C ILE A 357 -7.32 -0.31 12.11
N THR A 358 -7.81 -0.13 13.35
CA THR A 358 -8.11 -1.25 14.26
C THR A 358 -9.21 -2.15 13.71
N LYS A 359 -10.23 -1.58 13.05
CA LYS A 359 -11.30 -2.38 12.42
C LYS A 359 -10.84 -3.17 11.20
N LEU A 360 -9.86 -2.64 10.48
CA LEU A 360 -9.29 -3.30 9.30
C LEU A 360 -8.19 -4.32 9.65
N GLY A 361 -7.84 -4.49 10.93
CA GLY A 361 -6.79 -5.41 11.36
C GLY A 361 -5.38 -4.97 10.97
N TYR A 362 -5.20 -3.70 10.61
CA TYR A 362 -3.89 -3.17 10.20
C TYR A 362 -3.10 -2.63 11.39
N ILE A 363 -1.77 -2.61 11.27
CA ILE A 363 -0.89 -2.03 12.29
C ILE A 363 -1.03 -0.51 12.24
N PHE A 364 -1.42 0.10 13.36
CA PHE A 364 -1.50 1.55 13.48
C PHE A 364 -0.10 2.17 13.49
N TYR A 365 0.26 2.81 12.38
CA TYR A 365 1.50 3.56 12.25
C TYR A 365 1.21 4.98 11.80
N VAL A 366 1.42 5.95 12.69
CA VAL A 366 1.32 7.36 12.37
C VAL A 366 2.72 7.98 12.38
N PRO A 367 3.24 8.38 11.21
CA PRO A 367 4.50 9.11 11.15
C PRO A 367 4.37 10.49 11.81
N TRP A 368 5.48 11.15 12.14
CA TRP A 368 5.45 12.48 12.78
C TRP A 368 5.06 13.60 11.80
N GLN A 369 5.23 13.36 10.50
CA GLN A 369 4.99 14.33 9.43
C GLN A 369 3.56 14.92 9.42
N PRO A 370 2.46 14.14 9.53
CA PRO A 370 1.09 14.66 9.52
C PRO A 370 0.78 15.49 10.77
N ILE A 371 1.46 15.23 11.89
CA ILE A 371 1.31 16.02 13.12
C ILE A 371 1.90 17.41 12.89
N VAL A 372 3.12 17.49 12.34
CA VAL A 372 3.76 18.76 12.02
C VAL A 372 2.99 19.52 10.94
N LEU A 373 2.62 18.85 9.85
CA LEU A 373 1.87 19.45 8.74
C LEU A 373 0.46 19.87 9.15
N GLY A 374 -0.21 19.11 10.02
CA GLY A 374 -1.53 19.40 10.55
C GLY A 374 -1.57 20.64 11.44
N VAL A 375 -0.43 21.10 11.95
CA VAL A 375 -0.30 22.38 12.68
C VAL A 375 0.22 23.48 11.77
N LEU A 376 1.23 23.20 10.95
CA LEU A 376 1.90 24.20 10.12
C LEU A 376 1.02 24.71 8.97
N LEU A 377 0.36 23.79 8.24
CA LEU A 377 -0.41 24.17 7.05
C LEU A 377 -1.64 25.02 7.39
N PRO A 378 -2.42 24.76 8.46
CA PRO A 378 -3.50 25.66 8.86
C PRO A 378 -3.03 27.08 9.20
N VAL A 379 -1.84 27.24 9.80
CA VAL A 379 -1.27 28.57 10.05
C VAL A 379 -1.02 29.29 8.72
N ILE A 380 -0.35 28.64 7.77
CA ILE A 380 -0.07 29.20 6.45
C ILE A 380 -1.37 29.58 5.72
N VAL A 381 -2.35 28.67 5.72
CA VAL A 381 -3.65 28.90 5.07
C VAL A 381 -4.43 30.01 5.76
N GLY A 382 -4.38 30.10 7.08
CA GLY A 382 -5.02 31.19 7.84
C GLY A 382 -4.41 32.56 7.52
N ILE A 383 -3.09 32.65 7.36
CA ILE A 383 -2.42 33.87 6.91
C ILE A 383 -2.88 34.23 5.50
N LEU A 384 -2.79 33.31 4.54
CA LEU A 384 -3.14 33.56 3.15
C LEU A 384 -4.62 33.95 2.98
N ALA A 385 -5.52 33.24 3.64
CA ALA A 385 -6.96 33.50 3.62
C ALA A 385 -7.32 34.85 4.27
N GLY A 386 -6.56 35.28 5.29
CA GLY A 386 -6.80 36.52 6.01
C GLY A 386 -6.32 37.79 5.29
N ILE A 387 -5.36 37.70 4.37
CA ILE A 387 -4.73 38.88 3.74
C ILE A 387 -5.75 39.73 2.96
N ILE A 388 -6.58 39.11 2.11
CA ILE A 388 -7.56 39.83 1.28
C ILE A 388 -8.60 40.58 2.14
N PRO A 389 -9.33 39.93 3.06
CA PRO A 389 -10.28 40.63 3.91
C PRO A 389 -9.60 41.67 4.82
N ALA A 390 -8.42 41.37 5.35
CA ALA A 390 -7.67 42.30 6.19
C ALA A 390 -7.29 43.58 5.44
N ARG A 391 -6.83 43.46 4.19
CA ARG A 391 -6.55 44.62 3.31
C ARG A 391 -7.83 45.41 3.02
N LYS A 392 -8.95 44.74 2.74
CA LYS A 392 -10.23 45.41 2.51
C LYS A 392 -10.67 46.23 3.73
N ALA A 393 -10.57 45.66 4.94
CA ALA A 393 -10.87 46.37 6.18
C ALA A 393 -9.91 47.55 6.44
N ALA A 394 -8.61 47.34 6.21
CA ALA A 394 -7.57 48.34 6.38
C ALA A 394 -7.72 49.54 5.42
N ASN A 395 -8.43 49.39 4.29
CA ASN A 395 -8.65 50.46 3.31
C ASN A 395 -10.02 51.16 3.43
N LEU A 396 -10.88 50.79 4.40
CA LEU A 396 -12.14 51.49 4.62
C LEU A 396 -11.94 52.97 5.02
N ASP A 397 -12.68 53.87 4.39
CA ASP A 397 -12.68 55.30 4.70
C ASP A 397 -13.48 55.57 6.00
N PRO A 398 -12.88 56.15 7.06
CA PRO A 398 -13.55 56.40 8.33
C PRO A 398 -14.82 57.25 8.19
N VAL A 399 -14.82 58.23 7.29
CA VAL A 399 -15.94 59.17 7.12
C VAL A 399 -17.12 58.46 6.46
N LYS A 400 -16.86 57.71 5.38
CA LYS A 400 -17.90 56.92 4.68
C LYS A 400 -18.41 55.73 5.48
N SER A 401 -17.64 55.26 6.47
CA SER A 401 -18.01 54.10 7.28
C SER A 401 -18.92 54.47 8.47
N LEU A 402 -19.04 55.76 8.80
CA LEU A 402 -19.82 56.29 9.92
C LEU A 402 -21.03 57.13 9.48
N ALA A 403 -21.09 57.49 8.19
CA ALA A 403 -22.27 58.04 7.53
C ALA A 403 -23.27 56.93 7.21
#